data_AF-A0A9P8TAN1-F1
#
_entry.id   AF-A0A9P8TAN1-F1
#
_cell.length_a   1.000
_cell.length_b   1.000
_cell.length_c   1.000
_cell.angle_alpha   90.00
_cell.angle_beta   90.00
_cell.angle_gamma   90.00
#
_symmetry.space_group_name_H-M   'P 1'
#
loop_
_entity.id
_entity.type
_entity.pdbx_description
1 polymer ?
#
loop_
_entity_poly.entity_id
_entity_poly.type
_entity_poly.pdbx_seq_one_letter_code
_entity_poly.pdbx_strand_id
1 'polypeptide(L)'
;PFKFEDINSFSVTYYWDKDAEDTDHLEVFPKGGVFPSTKLITLYRTSDFEIEAKYTHPDQLPNGTRPEIAKWKISGVEVPEGQDSAICKLK
;
A
#
# COMPACT_ATOMS: atom_id res chain seq x y z
N PRO A 1 -15.47 8.41 -26.65
CA PRO A 1 -14.79 9.01 -25.46
C PRO A 1 -13.27 8.88 -25.58
N PHE A 2 -12.56 9.99 -25.40
CA PHE A 2 -11.09 10.00 -25.38
C PHE A 2 -10.57 9.42 -24.06
N LYS A 3 -9.60 8.51 -24.12
CA LYS A 3 -8.89 7.92 -22.98
C LYS A 3 -7.39 8.01 -23.25
N PHE A 4 -6.62 8.39 -22.24
CA PHE A 4 -5.17 8.28 -22.25
C PHE A 4 -4.69 7.69 -20.93
N GLU A 5 -3.51 7.10 -20.96
CA GLU A 5 -2.78 6.59 -19.82
C GLU A 5 -1.38 7.19 -19.90
N ASP A 6 -0.76 7.43 -18.75
CA ASP A 6 0.58 8.01 -18.65
C ASP A 6 1.47 7.14 -17.75
N ILE A 7 2.76 7.42 -17.71
CA ILE A 7 3.78 6.56 -17.12
C ILE A 7 4.09 6.91 -15.66
N ASN A 8 4.05 5.92 -14.77
CA ASN A 8 4.55 6.04 -13.41
C ASN A 8 6.09 5.94 -13.43
N SER A 9 6.78 7.04 -13.14
CA SER A 9 8.23 7.14 -13.28
C SER A 9 9.03 6.53 -12.13
N PHE A 10 8.38 6.26 -10.99
CA PHE A 10 9.04 5.75 -9.78
C PHE A 10 8.24 4.60 -9.19
N SER A 11 8.94 3.60 -8.66
CA SER A 11 8.29 2.50 -7.97
C SER A 11 7.78 2.93 -6.60
N VAL A 12 6.59 2.47 -6.22
CA VAL A 12 5.95 2.73 -4.93
C VAL A 12 5.61 1.41 -4.23
N THR A 13 6.08 1.29 -2.99
CA THR A 13 5.82 0.17 -2.08
C THR A 13 4.90 0.64 -0.96
N TYR A 14 3.94 -0.21 -0.62
CA TYR A 14 3.06 -0.03 0.53
C TYR A 14 3.57 -0.91 1.67
N TYR A 15 3.54 -0.34 2.88
CA TYR A 15 3.98 -0.94 4.12
C TYR A 15 2.83 -0.97 5.12
N TRP A 16 2.77 -1.97 5.98
CA TRP A 16 1.79 -2.13 7.04
C TRP A 16 2.43 -2.86 8.23
N ASP A 17 1.80 -2.82 9.40
CA ASP A 17 2.27 -3.60 10.55
C ASP A 17 2.15 -5.10 10.23
N LYS A 18 3.20 -5.91 10.45
CA LYS A 18 3.19 -7.33 10.07
C LYS A 18 1.99 -8.12 10.63
N ASP A 19 1.70 -8.00 11.92
CA ASP A 19 0.57 -8.68 12.58
C ASP A 19 0.48 -10.18 12.21
N ALA A 20 -0.64 -10.62 11.60
CA ALA A 20 -0.87 -12.00 11.15
C ALA A 20 -0.34 -12.30 9.73
N GLU A 21 0.29 -11.33 9.06
CA GLU A 21 0.81 -11.47 7.70
C GLU A 21 2.21 -12.07 7.64
N ASP A 22 2.53 -12.72 6.52
CA ASP A 22 3.88 -13.23 6.25
C ASP A 22 4.88 -12.10 5.92
N THR A 23 4.38 -11.01 5.33
CA THR A 23 5.14 -9.82 4.92
C THR A 23 4.51 -8.55 5.48
N ASP A 24 5.31 -7.51 5.68
CA ASP A 24 4.91 -6.17 6.12
C ASP A 24 4.90 -5.15 4.98
N HIS A 25 5.18 -5.58 3.74
CA HIS A 25 5.19 -4.70 2.58
C HIS A 25 4.97 -5.42 1.25
N LEU A 26 4.60 -4.64 0.23
CA LEU A 26 4.46 -5.07 -1.16
C LEU A 26 4.68 -3.90 -2.14
N GLU A 27 5.43 -4.14 -3.22
CA GLU A 27 5.52 -3.19 -4.34
C GLU A 27 4.16 -3.16 -5.08
N VAL A 28 3.48 -2.01 -5.07
CA VAL A 28 2.10 -1.88 -5.58
C VAL A 28 2.08 -1.23 -6.96
N PHE A 29 2.91 -0.20 -7.17
CA PHE A 29 3.00 0.52 -8.43
C PHE A 29 4.45 0.52 -8.92
N PRO A 30 4.83 -0.43 -9.80
CA PRO A 30 6.20 -0.51 -10.28
C PRO A 30 6.53 0.68 -11.20
N LYS A 31 7.83 0.99 -11.29
CA LYS A 31 8.37 1.95 -12.25
C LYS A 31 8.05 1.49 -13.68
N GLY A 32 7.59 2.41 -14.51
CA GLY A 32 7.13 2.13 -15.87
C GLY A 32 5.70 1.61 -15.98
N GLY A 33 5.01 1.38 -14.85
CA GLY A 33 3.58 1.07 -14.86
C GLY A 33 2.75 2.24 -15.39
N VAL A 34 1.52 1.99 -15.83
CA VAL A 34 0.60 3.04 -16.32
C VAL A 34 -0.28 3.58 -15.19
N PHE A 35 -0.65 4.85 -15.25
CA PHE A 35 -1.66 5.46 -14.37
C PHE A 35 -2.77 6.17 -15.18
N PRO A 36 -4.02 6.24 -14.64
CA PRO A 36 -4.45 5.77 -13.33
C PRO A 36 -4.47 4.23 -13.21
N SER A 37 -4.12 3.71 -12.04
CA SER A 37 -4.14 2.28 -11.74
C SER A 37 -4.77 2.05 -10.36
N THR A 38 -5.55 0.98 -10.22
CA THR A 38 -6.13 0.54 -8.95
C THR A 38 -5.62 -0.85 -8.62
N LYS A 39 -5.28 -1.08 -7.35
CA LYS A 39 -4.80 -2.36 -6.83
C LYS A 39 -5.64 -2.73 -5.62
N LEU A 40 -6.06 -3.99 -5.55
CA LEU A 40 -6.79 -4.51 -4.40
C LEU A 40 -5.81 -5.33 -3.55
N ILE A 41 -5.62 -4.93 -2.30
CA ILE A 41 -4.79 -5.65 -1.33
C ILE A 41 -5.70 -6.25 -0.27
N THR A 42 -5.46 -7.51 0.11
CA THR A 42 -6.17 -8.16 1.20
C THR A 42 -5.18 -8.38 2.33
N LEU A 43 -5.50 -7.87 3.51
CA LEU A 43 -4.74 -8.07 4.75
C LEU A 43 -5.65 -8.70 5.82
N TYR A 44 -5.10 -9.60 6.62
CA TYR A 44 -5.67 -10.24 7.78
C TYR A 44 -5.20 -9.48 9.03
N ARG A 45 -6.15 -8.92 9.78
CA ARG A 45 -5.88 -7.97 10.86
C ARG A 45 -6.50 -8.43 12.17
N THR A 46 -5.73 -8.36 13.25
CA THR A 46 -6.22 -8.62 14.61
C THR A 46 -6.70 -7.34 15.30
N SER A 47 -6.28 -6.17 14.83
CA SER A 47 -6.67 -4.86 15.32
C SER A 47 -6.58 -3.76 14.25
N ASP A 48 -6.99 -2.55 14.64
CA ASP A 48 -6.66 -1.30 13.95
C ASP A 48 -5.17 -1.24 13.60
N PHE A 49 -4.84 -0.60 12.48
CA PHE A 49 -3.48 -0.65 11.92
C PHE A 49 -3.16 0.58 11.07
N GLU A 50 -1.89 0.73 10.73
CA GLU A 50 -1.41 1.80 9.86
C GLU A 50 -0.88 1.25 8.53
N ILE A 51 -1.02 2.06 7.49
CA ILE A 51 -0.47 1.79 6.16
C ILE A 51 0.35 3.00 5.74
N GLU A 52 1.49 2.77 5.12
CA GLU A 52 2.37 3.81 4.62
C GLU A 52 2.80 3.52 3.18
N ALA A 53 2.74 4.53 2.30
CA ALA A 53 3.26 4.45 0.94
C ALA A 53 4.61 5.18 0.88
N LYS A 54 5.63 4.53 0.31
CA LYS A 54 6.96 5.09 0.09
C LYS A 54 7.48 4.76 -1.29
N TYR A 55 8.35 5.60 -1.81
CA TYR A 55 9.14 5.24 -2.98
C TYR A 55 10.06 4.07 -2.66
N THR A 56 10.03 3.02 -3.49
CA THR A 56 10.77 1.78 -3.27
C THR A 56 12.29 1.98 -3.34
N HIS A 57 12.74 2.93 -4.16
CA HIS A 57 14.15 3.26 -4.36
C HIS A 57 14.39 4.77 -4.13
N PRO A 58 14.57 5.20 -2.87
CA PRO A 58 14.78 6.60 -2.51
C PRO A 58 15.99 7.25 -3.21
N ASP A 59 17.01 6.45 -3.50
CA ASP A 59 18.24 6.83 -4.20
C ASP A 59 18.02 7.24 -5.66
N GLN A 60 16.89 6.83 -6.27
CA GLN A 60 16.52 7.20 -7.64
C GLN A 60 15.69 8.47 -7.72
N LEU A 61 15.34 9.08 -6.58
CA LEU A 61 14.53 10.28 -6.53
C LEU A 61 15.38 11.54 -6.78
N PRO A 62 14.76 12.63 -7.26
CA PRO A 62 15.41 13.93 -7.29
C PRO A 62 15.94 14.34 -5.90
N ASN A 63 17.05 15.08 -5.88
CA ASN A 63 17.66 15.49 -4.63
C ASN A 63 16.69 16.35 -3.80
N GLY A 64 16.58 16.03 -2.51
CA GLY A 64 15.66 16.69 -1.57
C GLY A 64 14.23 16.13 -1.58
N THR A 65 13.91 15.14 -2.41
CA THR A 65 12.61 14.45 -2.35
C THR A 65 12.53 13.57 -1.11
N ARG A 66 11.42 13.66 -0.38
CA ARG A 66 11.14 12.77 0.75
C ARG A 66 10.71 11.39 0.24
N PRO A 67 11.25 10.29 0.78
CA PRO A 67 10.84 8.94 0.40
C PRO A 67 9.39 8.62 0.75
N GLU A 68 8.87 9.20 1.83
CA GLU A 68 7.50 9.00 2.31
C GLU A 68 6.50 9.79 1.46
N ILE A 69 5.48 9.11 0.97
CA ILE A 69 4.42 9.71 0.14
C ILE A 69 3.23 10.06 1.02
N ALA A 70 2.73 9.08 1.77
CA ALA A 70 1.57 9.24 2.63
C ALA A 70 1.46 8.11 3.65
N LYS A 71 0.77 8.39 4.75
CA LYS A 71 0.47 7.44 5.82
C LYS A 71 -1.00 7.54 6.21
N TRP A 72 -1.64 6.41 6.43
CA TRP A 72 -3.04 6.29 6.82
C TRP A 72 -3.18 5.44 8.06
N LYS A 73 -4.17 5.77 8.88
CA LYS A 73 -4.63 4.93 9.98
C LYS A 73 -5.99 4.33 9.60
N ILE A 74 -6.09 3.01 9.70
CA ILE A 74 -7.32 2.25 9.46
C ILE A 74 -7.86 1.83 10.82
N SER A 75 -9.11 2.22 11.09
CA SER A 75 -9.75 2.03 12.40
C SER A 75 -11.11 1.35 12.30
N GLY A 76 -11.52 0.69 13.38
CA GLY A 76 -12.77 -0.06 13.46
C GLY A 76 -12.64 -1.50 12.96
N VAL A 77 -11.46 -2.11 13.11
CA VAL A 77 -11.27 -3.52 12.78
C VAL A 77 -11.86 -4.37 13.90
N GLU A 78 -12.86 -5.19 13.55
CA GLU A 78 -13.50 -6.13 14.46
C GLU A 78 -13.26 -7.57 13.97
N VAL A 79 -12.65 -8.40 14.81
CA VAL A 79 -12.43 -9.82 14.51
C VAL A 79 -13.75 -10.58 14.72
N PRO A 80 -14.27 -11.28 13.70
CA PRO A 80 -15.49 -12.07 13.84
C PRO A 80 -15.36 -13.17 14.89
N GLU A 81 -16.45 -13.50 15.59
CA GLU A 81 -16.46 -14.56 16.59
C GLU A 81 -15.99 -15.90 15.99
N GLY A 82 -15.03 -16.55 16.66
CA GLY A 82 -14.44 -17.82 16.23
C GLY A 82 -13.39 -17.70 15.12
N GLN A 83 -12.96 -16.50 14.75
CA GLN A 83 -11.82 -16.27 13.83
C GLN A 83 -10.62 -15.70 14.57
N ASP A 84 -9.42 -15.94 14.04
CA ASP A 84 -8.17 -15.41 14.58
C ASP A 84 -7.85 -13.99 14.07
N SER A 85 -8.47 -13.57 12.96
CA SER A 85 -8.28 -12.25 12.35
C SER A 85 -9.46 -11.84 11.47
N ALA A 86 -9.61 -10.54 11.22
CA ALA A 86 -10.55 -9.97 10.27
C ALA A 86 -9.93 -9.80 8.88
N ILE A 87 -10.72 -9.97 7.82
CA ILE A 87 -10.26 -9.77 6.44
C ILE A 87 -10.53 -8.31 6.01
N CYS A 88 -9.46 -7.53 5.83
CA CYS A 88 -9.50 -6.15 5.37
C CYS A 88 -9.12 -6.07 3.88
N LYS A 89 -10.05 -5.58 3.04
CA LYS A 89 -9.81 -5.34 1.60
C LYS A 89 -9.61 -3.85 1.33
N LEU A 90 -8.43 -3.50 0.83
CA LEU A 90 -7.99 -2.13 0.56
C LEU A 90 -8.03 -1.88 -0.95
N LYS A 91 -8.62 -0.75 -1.38
CA LYS A 91 -8.80 -0.37 -2.78
C LYS A 91 -8.41 1.08 -3.03
#